data_AF-A0A117SUR0-F1
#
_entry.id   AF-A0A117SUR0-F1
#
_cell.length_a   1.000
_cell.length_b   1.000
_cell.length_c   1.000
_cell.angle_alpha   90.00
_cell.angle_beta   90.00
_cell.angle_gamma   90.00
#
_symmetry.space_group_name_H-M   'P 1'
#
loop_
_entity.id
_entity.type
_entity.pdbx_description
1 polymer ?
#
loop_
_entity_poly.entity_id
_entity_poly.type
_entity_poly.pdbx_seq_one_letter_code
_entity_poly.pdbx_strand_id
1 'polypeptide(L)'
;MGVSRAEATYLAGFVKGGGRLVILSNGYPASNELLSYMGINASFTNATIIDPAFNAMNQYLPIAVMLNNPVIAANASFIALNNATALRINSSFIPMAVTSPSSNSSLGPGPLPVAAGLPYGKGYVILISSPAIFMNSMIGEYGNARLLKSLCIGSTAFLAANLPSRSPPHLVRVAVYGLWSLLSAFPINYLASLAPLIIAILLNWVKSNRST
;
A
#
# COMPACT_ATOMS: atom_id res chain seq x y z
N MET A 1 -14.34 8.98 4.66
CA MET A 1 -14.90 7.60 4.69
C MET A 1 -13.93 6.74 5.47
N GLY A 2 -14.39 6.12 6.55
CA GLY A 2 -13.58 5.39 7.54
C GLY A 2 -13.83 3.88 7.50
N VAL A 3 -13.06 3.12 8.29
CA VAL A 3 -13.21 1.67 8.40
C VAL A 3 -14.52 1.35 9.14
N SER A 4 -15.26 0.32 8.72
CA SER A 4 -16.50 -0.04 9.42
C SER A 4 -16.22 -0.85 10.70
N ARG A 5 -17.06 -0.72 11.73
CA ARG A 5 -16.94 -1.53 12.97
C ARG A 5 -17.05 -3.03 12.70
N ALA A 6 -17.91 -3.44 11.76
CA ALA A 6 -18.09 -4.84 11.38
C ALA A 6 -16.80 -5.40 10.76
N GLU A 7 -16.16 -4.64 9.87
CA GLU A 7 -14.86 -5.00 9.27
C GLU A 7 -13.76 -5.08 10.33
N ALA A 8 -13.67 -4.10 11.24
CA ALA A 8 -12.70 -4.14 12.34
C ALA A 8 -12.91 -5.38 13.24
N THR A 9 -14.16 -5.75 13.52
CA THR A 9 -14.50 -6.94 14.31
C THR A 9 -14.10 -8.23 13.58
N TYR A 10 -14.33 -8.29 12.26
CA TYR A 10 -13.90 -9.42 11.44
C TYR A 10 -12.38 -9.58 11.43
N LEU A 11 -11.65 -8.49 11.19
CA LEU A 11 -10.18 -8.48 11.24
C LEU A 11 -9.65 -8.85 12.62
N ALA A 12 -10.27 -8.36 13.70
CA ALA A 12 -9.91 -8.76 15.06
C ALA A 12 -10.12 -10.26 15.29
N GLY A 13 -11.20 -10.84 14.78
CA GLY A 13 -11.44 -12.29 14.82
C GLY A 13 -10.38 -13.08 14.06
N PHE A 14 -10.04 -12.64 12.84
CA PHE A 14 -8.98 -13.24 12.02
C PHE A 14 -7.63 -13.27 12.75
N VAL A 15 -7.21 -12.14 13.33
CA VAL A 15 -5.94 -12.06 14.05
C VAL A 15 -5.97 -12.91 15.32
N LYS A 16 -7.06 -12.85 16.10
CA LYS A 16 -7.22 -13.70 17.30
C LYS A 16 -7.16 -15.19 16.97
N GLY A 17 -7.61 -15.58 15.78
CA GLY A 17 -7.55 -16.96 15.26
C GLY A 17 -6.15 -17.43 14.86
N GLY A 18 -5.14 -16.55 14.80
CA GLY A 18 -3.77 -16.87 14.39
C GLY A 18 -3.30 -16.11 13.15
N GLY A 19 -4.16 -15.30 12.54
CA GLY A 19 -3.81 -14.45 11.41
C GLY A 19 -2.84 -13.32 11.78
N ARG A 20 -2.19 -12.74 10.77
CA ARG A 20 -1.36 -11.54 10.91
C ARG A 20 -2.02 -10.38 10.17
N LEU A 21 -2.23 -9.27 10.85
CA LEU A 21 -2.74 -8.04 10.24
C LEU A 21 -1.61 -7.00 10.20
N VAL A 22 -1.25 -6.55 8.99
CA VAL A 22 -0.25 -5.51 8.79
C VAL A 22 -0.95 -4.22 8.39
N ILE A 23 -0.76 -3.16 9.17
CA ILE A 23 -1.35 -1.84 8.93
C ILE A 23 -0.23 -0.90 8.51
N LEU A 24 -0.30 -0.45 7.26
CA LEU A 24 0.61 0.55 6.70
C LEU A 24 -0.10 1.91 6.71
N SER A 25 0.42 2.87 7.46
CA SER A 25 -0.19 4.20 7.57
C SER A 25 0.83 5.24 8.02
N ASN A 26 0.64 6.50 7.63
CA ASN A 26 1.41 7.64 8.10
C ASN A 26 0.57 8.62 8.93
N GLY A 27 -0.52 8.16 9.57
CA GLY A 27 -1.38 9.02 10.39
C GLY A 27 -2.78 9.23 9.84
N TYR A 28 -3.17 8.49 8.80
CA TYR A 28 -4.50 8.64 8.21
C TYR A 28 -5.60 8.25 9.21
N PRO A 29 -6.69 9.04 9.37
CA PRO A 29 -7.70 8.82 10.43
C PRO A 29 -8.27 7.40 10.48
N ALA A 30 -8.54 6.81 9.32
CA ALA A 30 -9.12 5.47 9.21
C ALA A 30 -8.24 4.38 9.86
N SER A 31 -6.92 4.56 9.89
CA SER A 31 -6.01 3.62 10.56
C SER A 31 -6.15 3.65 12.09
N ASN A 32 -6.29 4.84 12.67
CA ASN A 32 -6.49 5.00 14.10
C ASN A 32 -7.92 4.60 14.52
N GLU A 33 -8.93 4.81 13.66
CA GLU A 33 -10.28 4.29 13.86
C GLU A 33 -10.30 2.76 13.92
N LEU A 34 -9.61 2.09 12.99
CA LEU A 34 -9.48 0.62 13.01
C LEU A 34 -8.85 0.13 14.31
N LEU A 35 -7.74 0.74 14.75
CA LEU A 35 -7.09 0.40 16.03
C LEU A 35 -8.06 0.59 17.21
N SER A 36 -8.79 1.70 17.24
CA SER A 36 -9.79 2.00 18.27
C SER A 36 -10.91 0.97 18.31
N TYR A 37 -11.48 0.59 17.14
CA TYR A 37 -12.53 -0.43 17.05
C TYR A 37 -12.04 -1.83 17.43
N MET A 38 -10.76 -2.13 17.24
CA MET A 38 -10.13 -3.37 17.72
C MET A 38 -9.76 -3.33 19.21
N GLY A 39 -9.97 -2.20 19.90
CA GLY A 39 -9.60 -2.01 21.30
C GLY A 39 -8.08 -1.90 21.52
N ILE A 40 -7.33 -1.52 20.49
CA ILE A 40 -5.87 -1.42 20.53
C ILE A 40 -5.47 0.01 20.89
N ASN A 41 -4.76 0.16 22.01
CA ASN A 41 -4.23 1.45 22.45
C ASN A 41 -2.88 1.75 21.77
N ALA A 42 -2.95 2.19 20.52
CA ALA A 42 -1.83 2.74 19.76
C ALA A 42 -2.34 3.74 18.72
N SER A 43 -1.46 4.59 18.20
CA SER A 43 -1.82 5.51 17.12
C SER A 43 -0.65 5.88 16.24
N PHE A 44 -0.93 6.06 14.95
CA PHE A 44 -0.08 6.80 14.03
C PHE A 44 -0.27 8.30 14.32
N THR A 45 0.80 8.98 14.74
CA THR A 45 0.69 10.30 15.38
C THR A 45 0.55 11.48 14.42
N ASN A 46 0.70 11.24 13.11
CA ASN A 46 0.80 12.27 12.06
C ASN A 46 1.98 13.25 12.25
N ALA A 47 2.85 12.99 13.23
CA ALA A 47 4.13 13.67 13.38
C ALA A 47 5.08 13.10 12.33
N THR A 48 5.25 13.84 11.23
CA THR A 48 6.15 13.45 10.14
C THR A 48 7.58 13.41 10.67
N ILE A 49 8.28 12.33 10.38
CA ILE A 49 9.67 12.14 10.77
C ILE A 49 10.56 12.67 9.65
N ILE A 50 11.53 13.50 10.03
CA ILE A 50 12.61 13.97 9.17
C ILE A 50 13.96 13.49 9.73
N ASP A 51 14.88 13.10 8.87
CA ASP A 51 16.23 12.70 9.27
C ASP A 51 17.26 13.24 8.27
N PRO A 52 17.86 14.41 8.53
CA PRO A 52 18.84 15.00 7.62
C PRO A 52 20.13 14.18 7.47
N ALA A 53 20.47 13.35 8.45
CA ALA A 53 21.75 12.63 8.49
C ALA A 53 21.64 11.16 8.06
N PHE A 54 20.56 10.48 8.43
CA PHE A 54 20.35 9.05 8.15
C PHE A 54 19.12 8.84 7.27
N ASN A 55 19.26 9.16 5.98
CA ASN A 55 18.22 9.05 4.98
C ASN A 55 18.72 8.45 3.65
N ALA A 56 17.80 7.94 2.84
CA ALA A 56 18.13 7.31 1.56
C ALA A 56 18.45 8.31 0.44
N MET A 57 17.60 9.33 0.28
CA MET A 57 17.74 10.34 -0.79
C MET A 57 17.54 11.76 -0.29
N ASN A 58 16.58 11.96 0.62
CA ASN A 58 16.33 13.24 1.27
C ASN A 58 15.80 13.00 2.67
N GLN A 59 15.76 14.06 3.48
CA GLN A 59 15.36 13.99 4.89
C GLN A 59 13.96 13.39 5.16
N TYR A 60 13.06 13.35 4.18
CA TYR A 60 11.71 12.75 4.32
C TYR A 60 11.68 11.24 4.02
N LEU A 61 12.83 10.65 3.64
CA LEU A 61 13.02 9.22 3.48
C LEU A 61 13.98 8.68 4.56
N PRO A 62 13.61 8.75 5.86
CA PRO A 62 14.48 8.31 6.93
C PRO A 62 14.74 6.80 6.82
N ILE A 63 15.96 6.40 7.15
CA ILE A 63 16.33 4.99 7.27
C ILE A 63 16.10 4.59 8.73
N ALA A 64 15.39 3.47 8.93
CA ALA A 64 15.15 2.91 10.24
C ALA A 64 15.98 1.63 10.45
N VAL A 65 16.47 1.47 11.67
CA VAL A 65 17.18 0.27 12.14
C VAL A 65 16.15 -0.78 12.51
N MET A 66 16.28 -1.97 11.94
CA MET A 66 15.49 -3.13 12.34
C MET A 66 16.04 -3.72 13.63
N LEU A 67 15.16 -3.95 14.59
CA LEU A 67 15.48 -4.54 15.88
C LEU A 67 15.24 -6.05 15.82
N ASN A 68 16.06 -6.81 16.53
CA ASN A 68 15.78 -8.22 16.75
C ASN A 68 14.50 -8.36 17.58
N ASN A 69 13.53 -9.12 17.08
CA ASN A 69 12.21 -9.24 17.69
C ASN A 69 11.59 -10.62 17.38
N PRO A 70 10.70 -11.13 18.25
CA PRO A 70 10.03 -12.40 18.04
C PRO A 70 8.82 -12.32 17.10
N VAL A 71 8.42 -11.12 16.64
CA VAL A 71 7.22 -10.92 15.81
C VAL A 71 7.49 -11.47 14.41
N ILE A 72 8.60 -11.05 13.81
CA ILE A 72 9.03 -11.47 12.47
C ILE A 72 10.56 -11.55 12.43
N ALA A 73 11.08 -12.67 11.94
CA ALA A 73 12.47 -12.80 11.53
C ALA A 73 12.71 -12.02 10.23
N ALA A 74 12.87 -10.71 10.35
CA ALA A 74 13.20 -9.84 9.23
C ALA A 74 14.71 -9.98 8.93
N ASN A 75 15.04 -10.54 7.76
CA ASN A 75 16.43 -10.65 7.29
C ASN A 75 16.94 -9.30 6.74
N ALA A 76 16.72 -8.21 7.48
CA ALA A 76 17.10 -6.86 7.10
C ALA A 76 17.60 -6.12 8.33
N SER A 77 18.76 -5.46 8.21
CA SER A 77 19.30 -4.58 9.27
C SER A 77 18.69 -3.18 9.22
N PHE A 78 18.31 -2.73 8.03
CA PHE A 78 17.78 -1.39 7.78
C PHE A 78 16.62 -1.44 6.80
N ILE A 79 15.67 -0.53 6.96
CA ILE A 79 14.56 -0.30 6.03
C ILE A 79 14.49 1.19 5.70
N ALA A 80 14.13 1.51 4.46
CA ALA A 80 13.94 2.89 4.03
C ALA A 80 12.45 3.22 4.07
N LEU A 81 12.10 4.27 4.79
CA LEU A 81 10.73 4.72 4.89
C LEU A 81 10.50 5.89 3.93
N ASN A 82 9.24 6.16 3.61
CA ASN A 82 8.85 7.34 2.86
C ASN A 82 7.67 8.00 3.56
N ASN A 83 7.82 9.30 3.87
CA ASN A 83 6.82 10.10 4.56
C ASN A 83 6.29 9.43 5.83
N ALA A 84 7.24 8.96 6.65
CA ALA A 84 6.95 8.19 7.85
C ALA A 84 6.41 9.05 8.98
N THR A 85 5.62 8.45 9.87
CA THR A 85 5.22 9.09 11.13
C THR A 85 5.72 8.34 12.35
N ALA A 86 5.86 9.02 13.49
CA ALA A 86 6.14 8.34 14.75
C ALA A 86 4.91 7.52 15.21
N LEU A 87 5.17 6.32 15.71
CA LEU A 87 4.15 5.52 16.39
C LEU A 87 4.07 5.93 17.85
N ARG A 88 2.85 6.12 18.36
CA ARG A 88 2.61 6.16 19.80
C ARG A 88 2.06 4.80 20.22
N ILE A 89 2.89 4.06 20.94
CA ILE A 89 2.63 2.69 21.39
C ILE A 89 2.84 2.59 22.90
N ASN A 90 2.17 1.64 23.55
CA ASN A 90 2.38 1.31 24.96
C ASN A 90 3.36 0.12 25.12
N SER A 91 3.59 -0.31 26.35
CA SER A 91 4.52 -1.40 26.68
C SER A 91 4.08 -2.79 26.18
N SER A 92 2.83 -2.96 25.74
CA SER A 92 2.36 -4.22 25.16
C SER A 92 2.87 -4.44 23.72
N PHE A 93 3.36 -3.39 23.07
CA PHE A 93 3.95 -3.49 21.75
C PHE A 93 5.43 -3.86 21.83
N ILE A 94 5.85 -4.68 20.86
CA ILE A 94 7.22 -5.07 20.63
C ILE A 94 7.76 -4.19 19.49
N PRO A 95 8.70 -3.27 19.75
CA PRO A 95 9.33 -2.47 18.70
C PRO A 95 10.05 -3.37 17.70
N MET A 96 9.83 -3.12 16.41
CA MET A 96 10.45 -3.84 15.31
C MET A 96 11.44 -2.97 14.54
N ALA A 97 11.19 -1.66 14.45
CA ALA A 97 12.10 -0.71 13.84
C ALA A 97 12.01 0.67 14.49
N VAL A 98 13.16 1.34 14.59
CA VAL A 98 13.31 2.69 15.13
C VAL A 98 14.16 3.55 14.19
N THR A 99 13.88 4.84 14.12
CA THR A 99 14.72 5.80 13.39
C THR A 99 16.03 6.08 14.12
N SER A 100 16.94 6.82 13.47
CA SER A 100 18.21 7.21 14.10
C SER A 100 18.01 8.20 15.26
N PRO A 101 19.00 8.37 16.14
CA PRO A 101 19.01 9.44 17.15
C PRO A 101 19.01 10.86 16.55
N SER A 102 19.45 11.05 15.30
CA SER A 102 19.45 12.36 14.62
C SER A 102 18.13 12.69 13.94
N SER A 103 17.20 11.74 13.88
CA SER A 103 15.85 12.00 13.38
C SER A 103 15.09 12.95 14.28
N ASN A 104 14.12 13.66 13.72
CA ASN A 104 13.30 14.61 14.43
C ASN A 104 11.85 14.56 13.94
N SER A 105 10.91 14.91 14.81
CA SER A 105 9.49 15.05 14.50
C SER A 105 8.89 16.12 15.39
N SER A 106 7.61 16.47 15.18
CA SER A 106 6.90 17.38 16.10
C SER A 106 6.74 16.83 17.51
N LEU A 107 6.99 15.53 17.75
CA LEU A 107 7.00 14.93 19.08
C LEU A 107 8.36 14.99 19.77
N GLY A 108 9.40 15.45 19.06
CA GLY A 108 10.76 15.53 19.57
C GLY A 108 11.76 14.70 18.74
N PRO A 109 13.03 14.69 19.21
CA PRO A 109 14.12 13.97 18.55
C PRO A 109 13.96 12.46 18.70
N GLY A 110 14.61 11.71 17.81
CA GLY A 110 14.66 10.26 17.84
C GLY A 110 15.57 9.68 18.92
N PRO A 111 15.63 8.35 19.01
CA PRO A 111 14.98 7.35 18.14
C PRO A 111 13.45 7.29 18.27
N LEU A 112 12.72 7.28 17.15
CA LEU A 112 11.25 7.17 17.13
C LEU A 112 10.83 5.79 16.61
N PRO A 113 9.87 5.11 17.27
CA PRO A 113 9.36 3.83 16.79
C PRO A 113 8.53 4.04 15.51
N VAL A 114 8.84 3.23 14.50
CA VAL A 114 8.26 3.31 13.15
C VAL A 114 7.71 1.97 12.67
N ALA A 115 8.12 0.87 13.29
CA ALA A 115 7.42 -0.40 13.17
C ALA A 115 7.32 -1.08 14.53
N ALA A 116 6.18 -1.69 14.82
CA ALA A 116 5.95 -2.42 16.05
C ALA A 116 4.90 -3.52 15.87
N GLY A 117 5.05 -4.62 16.60
CA GLY A 117 4.09 -5.72 16.65
C GLY A 117 3.39 -5.82 17.99
N LEU A 118 2.12 -6.20 17.97
CA LEU A 118 1.31 -6.48 19.15
C LEU A 118 0.81 -7.93 19.07
N PRO A 119 1.15 -8.79 20.04
CA PRO A 119 0.47 -10.07 20.22
C PRO A 119 -1.02 -9.84 20.44
N TYR A 120 -1.87 -10.46 19.62
CA TYR A 120 -3.32 -10.25 19.67
C TYR A 120 -4.06 -11.58 19.48
N GLY A 121 -4.41 -12.22 20.60
CA GLY A 121 -4.89 -13.61 20.60
C GLY A 121 -3.77 -14.57 20.17
N LYS A 122 -4.03 -15.43 19.18
CA LYS A 122 -3.01 -16.35 18.63
C LYS A 122 -2.15 -15.75 17.52
N GLY A 123 -2.45 -14.52 17.09
CA GLY A 123 -1.81 -13.84 15.98
C GLY A 123 -1.13 -12.54 16.39
N TYR A 124 -0.83 -11.70 15.38
CA TYR A 124 -0.16 -10.42 15.57
C TYR A 124 -0.82 -9.30 14.77
N VAL A 125 -0.91 -8.11 15.38
CA VAL A 125 -1.13 -6.85 14.66
C VAL A 125 0.21 -6.15 14.51
N ILE A 126 0.60 -5.81 13.29
CA ILE A 126 1.87 -5.17 12.96
C ILE A 126 1.58 -3.80 12.39
N LEU A 127 2.18 -2.76 12.99
CA LEU A 127 2.09 -1.39 12.53
C LEU A 127 3.38 -1.03 11.82
N ILE A 128 3.30 -0.44 10.64
CA ILE A 128 4.45 0.12 9.92
C ILE A 128 4.07 1.53 9.46
N SER A 129 4.86 2.51 9.89
CA SER A 129 4.49 3.92 9.83
C SER A 129 4.75 4.60 8.49
N SER A 130 4.94 3.81 7.42
CA SER A 130 5.12 4.30 6.06
C SER A 130 4.23 3.51 5.08
N PRO A 131 3.17 4.13 4.52
CA PRO A 131 2.29 3.47 3.56
C PRO A 131 2.98 3.16 2.22
N ALA A 132 4.07 3.87 1.92
CA ALA A 132 4.81 3.79 0.68
C ALA A 132 6.01 2.84 0.72
N ILE A 133 6.33 2.21 1.86
CA ILE A 133 7.52 1.35 2.03
C ILE A 133 7.65 0.24 0.96
N PHE A 134 6.52 -0.26 0.45
CA PHE A 134 6.49 -1.33 -0.57
C PHE A 134 6.10 -0.87 -1.97
N MET A 135 6.04 0.45 -2.24
CA MET A 135 5.78 0.93 -3.60
C MET A 135 6.97 0.62 -4.52
N ASN A 136 6.74 0.63 -5.84
CA ASN A 136 7.76 0.25 -6.84
C ASN A 136 9.10 1.00 -6.68
N SER A 137 9.07 2.28 -6.30
CA SER A 137 10.28 3.08 -6.09
C SER A 137 10.95 2.87 -4.73
N MET A 138 10.29 2.22 -3.77
CA MET A 138 10.82 1.99 -2.41
C MET A 138 11.15 0.53 -2.15
N ILE A 139 10.57 -0.42 -2.88
CA ILE A 139 10.73 -1.85 -2.59
C ILE A 139 12.19 -2.32 -2.73
N GLY A 140 12.95 -1.72 -3.64
CA GLY A 140 14.36 -1.99 -3.86
C GLY A 140 15.30 -1.34 -2.83
N GLU A 141 14.78 -0.42 -2.01
CA GLU A 141 15.60 0.33 -1.05
C GLU A 141 15.91 -0.51 0.19
N TYR A 142 17.19 -0.56 0.56
CA TYR A 142 17.72 -1.22 1.74
C TYR A 142 17.17 -2.65 1.95
N GLY A 143 16.31 -2.83 2.97
CA GLY A 143 15.72 -4.11 3.36
C GLY A 143 14.24 -4.23 3.07
N ASN A 144 13.64 -3.31 2.32
CA ASN A 144 12.18 -3.26 2.15
C ASN A 144 11.63 -4.55 1.50
N ALA A 145 12.26 -5.04 0.42
CA ALA A 145 11.89 -6.32 -0.18
C ALA A 145 12.05 -7.52 0.78
N ARG A 146 13.10 -7.51 1.62
CA ARG A 146 13.34 -8.59 2.60
C ARG A 146 12.30 -8.55 3.73
N LEU A 147 11.93 -7.37 4.20
CA LEU A 147 10.85 -7.19 5.16
C LEU A 147 9.52 -7.68 4.60
N LEU A 148 9.16 -7.28 3.37
CA LEU A 148 7.94 -7.75 2.71
C LEU A 148 7.91 -9.27 2.60
N LYS A 149 9.02 -9.87 2.15
CA LYS A 149 9.13 -11.33 2.08
C LYS A 149 8.92 -11.97 3.45
N SER A 150 9.59 -11.47 4.50
CA SER A 150 9.44 -11.99 5.86
C SER A 150 8.01 -11.86 6.42
N LEU A 151 7.27 -10.79 6.07
CA LEU A 151 5.86 -10.64 6.42
C LEU A 151 4.96 -11.74 5.82
N CYS A 152 5.30 -12.21 4.61
CA CYS A 152 4.55 -13.20 3.86
C CYS A 152 5.01 -14.65 4.07
N ILE A 153 6.11 -14.91 4.80
CA ILE A 153 6.59 -16.28 5.01
C ILE A 153 5.57 -17.07 5.84
N GLY A 154 5.21 -18.25 5.32
CA GLY A 154 4.32 -19.21 5.98
C GLY A 154 2.85 -18.80 6.00
N SER A 155 2.45 -17.83 5.17
CA SER A 155 1.07 -17.36 5.09
C SER A 155 0.65 -17.03 3.66
N THR A 156 -0.65 -17.19 3.38
CA THR A 156 -1.28 -16.58 2.20
C THR A 156 -1.52 -15.11 2.48
N ALA A 157 -0.79 -14.23 1.79
CA ALA A 157 -0.92 -12.79 1.95
C ALA A 157 -2.07 -12.25 1.10
N PHE A 158 -2.98 -11.49 1.72
CA PHE A 158 -4.04 -10.78 1.04
C PHE A 158 -3.84 -9.28 1.23
N LEU A 159 -3.92 -8.52 0.13
CA LEU A 159 -3.99 -7.08 0.21
C LEU A 159 -5.45 -6.68 0.42
N ALA A 160 -5.77 -6.22 1.63
CA ALA A 160 -7.03 -5.55 1.90
C ALA A 160 -6.98 -4.15 1.27
N ALA A 161 -7.17 -4.09 -0.04
CA ALA A 161 -7.27 -2.82 -0.74
C ALA A 161 -8.60 -2.17 -0.34
N ASN A 162 -8.53 -1.20 0.56
CA ASN A 162 -9.47 -0.09 0.48
C ASN A 162 -9.19 0.62 -0.84
N LEU A 163 -9.82 0.15 -1.93
CA LEU A 163 -10.04 0.99 -3.09
C LEU A 163 -10.60 2.29 -2.50
N PRO A 164 -9.93 3.45 -2.69
CA PRO A 164 -10.47 4.72 -2.23
C PRO A 164 -11.92 4.73 -2.67
N SER A 165 -12.81 4.90 -1.69
CA SER A 165 -14.26 5.05 -1.86
C SER A 165 -14.61 5.39 -3.29
N ARG A 166 -15.38 4.55 -3.99
CA ARG A 166 -15.90 4.77 -5.35
C ARG A 166 -16.30 6.23 -5.52
N SER A 167 -15.35 7.09 -5.86
CA SER A 167 -15.59 8.49 -6.08
C SER A 167 -16.02 8.56 -7.54
N PRO A 168 -17.03 9.36 -7.88
CA PRO A 168 -17.46 9.49 -9.27
C PRO A 168 -16.28 9.65 -10.26
N PRO A 169 -15.20 10.39 -9.95
CA PRO A 169 -14.03 10.51 -10.82
C PRO A 169 -13.28 9.18 -11.06
N HIS A 170 -13.19 8.29 -10.06
CA HIS A 170 -12.48 7.01 -10.22
C HIS A 170 -13.24 6.07 -11.17
N LEU A 171 -14.57 6.04 -11.09
CA LEU A 171 -15.40 5.23 -12.00
C LEU A 171 -15.29 5.75 -13.44
N VAL A 172 -15.32 7.07 -13.64
CA VAL A 172 -15.10 7.69 -14.95
C VAL A 172 -13.72 7.32 -15.48
N ARG A 173 -12.68 7.40 -14.64
CA ARG A 173 -11.31 7.06 -15.04
C ARG A 173 -11.20 5.60 -15.48
N VAL A 174 -11.72 4.66 -14.69
CA VAL A 174 -11.73 3.23 -15.05
C VAL A 174 -12.53 2.98 -16.33
N ALA A 175 -13.69 3.62 -16.50
CA ALA A 175 -14.50 3.49 -17.71
C ALA A 175 -13.76 4.02 -18.95
N VAL A 176 -13.08 5.17 -18.84
CA VAL A 176 -12.28 5.74 -19.92
C VAL A 176 -11.10 4.85 -20.27
N TYR A 177 -10.36 4.32 -19.28
CA TYR A 177 -9.27 3.39 -19.53
C TYR A 177 -9.74 2.07 -20.13
N GLY A 178 -10.89 1.54 -19.69
CA GLY A 178 -11.51 0.35 -20.26
C GLY A 178 -11.95 0.57 -21.71
N LEU A 179 -12.59 1.70 -21.99
CA LEU A 179 -12.95 2.06 -23.36
C LEU A 179 -11.71 2.24 -24.24
N TRP A 180 -10.71 2.94 -23.73
CA TRP A 180 -9.44 3.12 -24.44
C TRP A 180 -8.75 1.79 -24.69
N SER A 181 -8.71 0.86 -23.74
CA SER A 181 -8.07 -0.45 -23.94
C SER A 181 -8.83 -1.32 -24.94
N LEU A 182 -10.17 -1.25 -24.96
CA LEU A 182 -11.00 -1.92 -25.97
C LEU A 182 -10.77 -1.32 -27.37
N LEU A 183 -10.71 0.01 -27.49
CA LEU A 183 -10.39 0.69 -28.75
C LEU A 183 -8.93 0.44 -29.20
N SER A 184 -8.03 0.26 -28.25
CA SER A 184 -6.62 -0.06 -28.49
C SER A 184 -6.40 -1.55 -28.74
N ALA A 185 -7.40 -2.40 -28.46
CA ALA A 185 -7.30 -3.83 -28.68
C ALA A 185 -7.27 -4.14 -30.18
N PHE A 186 -6.35 -5.03 -30.53
CA PHE A 186 -5.77 -5.21 -31.86
C PHE A 186 -6.65 -5.79 -32.99
N PRO A 187 -7.99 -5.94 -32.93
CA PRO A 187 -8.79 -6.16 -34.15
C PRO A 187 -9.68 -4.99 -34.59
N ILE A 188 -10.07 -4.05 -33.71
CA ILE A 188 -11.04 -2.99 -34.08
C ILE A 188 -10.40 -1.93 -34.98
N ASN A 189 -9.13 -1.59 -34.74
CA ASN A 189 -8.41 -0.62 -35.57
C ASN A 189 -8.24 -1.12 -37.01
N TYR A 190 -8.05 -2.42 -37.23
CA TYR A 190 -7.98 -2.98 -38.57
C TYR A 190 -9.35 -2.99 -39.26
N LEU A 191 -10.43 -3.34 -38.56
CA LEU A 191 -11.79 -3.28 -39.11
C LEU A 191 -12.17 -1.84 -39.51
N ALA A 192 -11.81 -0.85 -38.69
CA ALA A 192 -12.02 0.57 -39.03
C ALA A 192 -11.19 0.99 -40.25
N SER A 193 -9.96 0.49 -40.40
CA SER A 193 -9.12 0.78 -41.57
C SER A 193 -9.59 0.09 -42.87
N LEU A 194 -10.25 -1.06 -42.77
CA LEU A 194 -10.74 -1.84 -43.92
C LEU A 194 -12.12 -1.39 -44.42
N ALA A 195 -12.91 -0.69 -43.58
CA ALA A 195 -14.21 -0.14 -43.97
C ALA A 195 -14.21 0.68 -45.27
N PRO A 196 -13.31 1.65 -45.50
CA PRO A 196 -13.26 2.39 -46.76
C PRO A 196 -12.90 1.51 -47.96
N LEU A 197 -12.08 0.48 -47.77
CA LEU A 197 -11.71 -0.47 -48.83
C LEU A 197 -12.92 -1.33 -49.24
N ILE A 198 -13.68 -1.84 -48.27
CA ILE A 198 -14.90 -2.62 -48.50
C ILE A 198 -15.96 -1.76 -49.21
N ILE A 199 -16.13 -0.51 -48.77
CA ILE A 199 -17.06 0.45 -49.40
C ILE A 199 -16.65 0.70 -50.86
N ALA A 200 -15.36 0.92 -51.15
CA ALA A 200 -14.88 1.14 -52.51
C ALA A 200 -15.09 -0.08 -53.41
N ILE A 201 -14.88 -1.30 -52.91
CA ILE A 201 -15.16 -2.55 -53.64
C ILE A 201 -16.65 -2.68 -53.94
N LEU A 202 -17.53 -2.44 -52.96
CA LEU A 202 -18.97 -2.50 -53.15
C LEU A 202 -19.46 -1.46 -54.17
N LEU A 203 -18.96 -0.23 -54.11
CA LEU A 203 -19.29 0.82 -55.07
C LEU A 203 -18.87 0.44 -56.50
N ASN A 204 -17.67 -0.14 -56.66
CA ASN A 204 -17.19 -0.60 -57.98
C ASN A 204 -18.00 -1.81 -58.49
N TRP A 205 -18.38 -2.74 -57.62
CA TRP A 205 -19.21 -3.88 -57.99
C TRP A 205 -20.60 -3.45 -58.48
N VAL A 206 -21.23 -2.51 -57.77
CA VAL A 206 -22.51 -1.91 -58.18
C VAL A 206 -22.38 -1.15 -59.51
N LYS A 207 -21.27 -0.45 -59.74
CA LYS A 207 -21.01 0.25 -61.00
C LYS A 207 -20.86 -0.73 -62.18
N SER A 208 -20.14 -1.83 -61.99
CA SER A 208 -19.93 -2.87 -63.01
C SER A 208 -21.22 -3.58 -63.42
N ASN A 209 -22.13 -3.84 -62.46
CA ASN A 209 -23.42 -4.47 -62.75
C ASN A 209 -24.46 -3.53 -63.38
N ARG A 210 -24.18 -2.22 -63.49
CA ARG A 210 -25.06 -1.24 -64.16
C ARG A 210 -24.65 -0.96 -65.61
N SER A 211 -23.52 -1.52 -66.07
CA SER A 211 -22.98 -1.34 -67.43
C SER A 211 -23.20 -2.54 -68.35
N THR A 212 -24.08 -3.46 -67.98
CA THR A 212 -24.65 -4.56 -68.79
C THR A 212 -26.15 -4.40 -68.83
#